data_AF-A0A9P6TNC3-F1
#
_entry.id   AF-A0A9P6TNC3-F1
#
_cell.length_a   1.000
_cell.length_b   1.000
_cell.length_c   1.000
_cell.angle_alpha   90.00
_cell.angle_beta   90.00
_cell.angle_gamma   90.00
#
_symmetry.space_group_name_H-M   'P 1'
#
loop_
_entity.id
_entity.type
_entity.pdbx_description
1 polymer ?
#
loop_
_entity_poly.entity_id
_entity_poly.type
_entity_poly.pdbx_seq_one_letter_code
_entity_poly.pdbx_strand_id
1 'polypeptide(L)'
;MLDAALAAYRQANDHLVGLSECQEDCEDYNDLVTAIHSNMAGCFLKMQKWEDAIEECKKVLGRDACNVKAYYRIGQACLETKDFDKGVEYLREGLQTRTHDETAHL
;
A
#
# COMPACT_ATOMS: atom_id res chain seq x y z
N MET A 1 -6.99 -4.12 -19.88
CA MET A 1 -6.26 -5.13 -19.07
C MET A 1 -6.09 -4.67 -17.61
N LEU A 2 -5.68 -3.43 -17.34
CA LEU A 2 -5.55 -2.91 -15.96
C LEU A 2 -6.89 -2.59 -15.28
N ASP A 3 -7.88 -2.06 -16.02
CA ASP A 3 -9.21 -1.76 -15.45
C ASP A 3 -9.95 -3.01 -14.95
N ALA A 4 -9.82 -4.12 -15.69
CA ALA A 4 -10.40 -5.41 -15.27
C ALA A 4 -9.73 -5.96 -14.01
N ALA A 5 -8.40 -5.80 -13.89
CA ALA A 5 -7.67 -6.18 -12.68
C ALA A 5 -8.12 -5.31 -11.49
N LEU A 6 -8.25 -4.00 -11.69
CA LEU A 6 -8.71 -3.08 -10.65
C LEU A 6 -10.15 -3.41 -10.22
N ALA A 7 -11.03 -3.76 -11.15
CA ALA A 7 -12.39 -4.20 -10.84
C ALA A 7 -12.39 -5.49 -10.00
N ALA A 8 -11.55 -6.46 -10.36
CA ALA A 8 -11.41 -7.70 -9.60
C ALA A 8 -10.87 -7.45 -8.18
N TYR A 9 -9.88 -6.57 -8.03
CA TYR A 9 -9.34 -6.19 -6.72
C TYR A 9 -10.36 -5.45 -5.85
N ARG A 10 -11.17 -4.55 -6.43
CA ARG A 10 -12.26 -3.89 -5.72
C ARG A 10 -13.31 -4.89 -5.25
N GLN A 11 -13.74 -5.79 -6.12
CA GLN A 11 -14.69 -6.83 -5.76
C GLN A 11 -14.14 -7.74 -4.63
N ALA A 12 -12.86 -8.13 -4.71
CA ALA A 12 -12.22 -8.91 -3.66
C ALA A 12 -12.18 -8.15 -2.33
N ASN A 13 -11.86 -6.85 -2.37
CA ASN A 13 -11.88 -5.99 -1.19
C ASN A 13 -13.28 -5.89 -0.58
N ASP A 14 -14.32 -5.70 -1.40
CA ASP A 14 -15.70 -5.60 -0.92
C ASP A 14 -16.15 -6.90 -0.22
N HIS A 15 -15.77 -8.07 -0.76
CA HIS A 15 -16.02 -9.35 -0.12
C HIS A 15 -15.29 -9.48 1.21
N LEU A 16 -14.02 -9.05 1.29
CA LEU A 16 -13.26 -9.08 2.55
C LEU A 16 -13.80 -8.11 3.59
N VAL A 17 -14.19 -6.91 3.20
CA VAL A 17 -14.85 -5.94 4.11
C VAL A 17 -16.15 -6.53 4.64
N GLY A 18 -16.92 -7.25 3.82
CA GLY A 18 -18.11 -7.96 4.27
C GLY A 18 -17.84 -9.12 5.25
N LEU A 19 -16.59 -9.59 5.34
CA LEU A 19 -16.14 -10.62 6.30
C LEU A 19 -15.46 -10.02 7.54
N SER A 20 -15.24 -8.70 7.59
CA SER A 20 -14.45 -8.04 8.63
C SER A 20 -15.06 -8.22 10.03
N GLU A 21 -16.39 -8.32 10.13
CA GLU A 21 -17.13 -8.57 11.37
C GLU A 21 -16.71 -9.87 12.10
N CYS A 22 -16.03 -10.79 11.41
CA CYS A 22 -15.63 -12.09 11.96
C CYS A 22 -14.10 -12.31 12.03
N GLN A 23 -13.28 -11.50 11.36
CA GLN A 23 -11.88 -11.85 11.03
C GLN A 23 -10.87 -10.69 11.06
N GLU A 24 -11.24 -9.49 11.52
CA GLU A 24 -10.39 -8.28 11.47
C GLU A 24 -8.97 -8.45 12.07
N ASP A 25 -8.79 -9.38 13.01
CA ASP A 25 -7.50 -9.61 13.68
C ASP A 25 -6.75 -10.87 13.20
N CYS A 26 -7.25 -11.62 12.21
CA CYS A 26 -6.47 -12.76 11.71
C CYS A 26 -5.34 -12.30 10.79
N GLU A 27 -4.15 -12.88 10.98
CA GLU A 27 -2.94 -12.55 10.21
C GLU A 27 -3.20 -12.71 8.69
N ASP A 28 -3.91 -13.78 8.31
CA ASP A 28 -4.32 -14.04 6.93
C ASP A 28 -5.20 -12.92 6.32
N TYR A 29 -6.11 -12.32 7.11
CA TYR A 29 -6.96 -11.23 6.65
C TYR A 29 -6.14 -9.97 6.37
N ASN A 30 -5.25 -9.62 7.30
CA ASN A 30 -4.38 -8.45 7.16
C ASN A 30 -3.44 -8.58 5.96
N ASP A 31 -2.90 -9.77 5.72
CA ASP A 31 -2.07 -10.06 4.55
C ASP A 31 -2.85 -9.93 3.24
N LEU A 32 -4.07 -10.48 3.18
CA LEU A 32 -4.93 -10.39 2.00
C LEU A 32 -5.30 -8.95 1.67
N VAL A 33 -5.75 -8.18 2.67
CA VAL A 33 -6.12 -6.78 2.48
C VAL A 33 -4.91 -5.94 2.07
N THR A 34 -3.75 -6.18 2.70
CA THR A 34 -2.48 -5.54 2.31
C THR A 34 -2.10 -5.85 0.87
N ALA A 35 -2.20 -7.12 0.44
CA ALA A 35 -1.89 -7.53 -0.92
C ALA A 35 -2.83 -6.89 -1.95
N ILE A 36 -4.13 -6.79 -1.64
CA ILE A 36 -5.12 -6.18 -2.54
C ILE A 36 -4.82 -4.69 -2.75
N HIS A 37 -4.71 -3.90 -1.69
CA HIS A 37 -4.40 -2.47 -1.79
C HIS A 37 -3.04 -2.23 -2.46
N SER A 38 -2.04 -3.06 -2.15
CA SER A 38 -0.73 -3.04 -2.80
C SER A 38 -0.85 -3.27 -4.32
N ASN A 39 -1.65 -4.23 -4.76
CA ASN A 39 -1.85 -4.50 -6.19
C ASN A 39 -2.67 -3.39 -6.86
N MET A 40 -3.68 -2.83 -6.20
CA MET A 40 -4.44 -1.67 -6.69
C MET A 40 -3.52 -0.46 -6.91
N ALA A 41 -2.64 -0.15 -5.95
CA ALA A 41 -1.63 0.91 -6.11
C ALA A 41 -0.74 0.66 -7.35
N GLY A 42 -0.30 -0.58 -7.56
CA GLY A 42 0.48 -0.96 -8.74
C GLY A 42 -0.27 -0.77 -10.06
N CYS A 43 -1.58 -1.04 -10.08
CA CYS A 43 -2.44 -0.74 -11.24
C CYS A 43 -2.55 0.77 -11.47
N PHE A 44 -2.80 1.55 -10.42
CA PHE A 44 -2.92 3.00 -10.50
C PHE A 44 -1.65 3.69 -11.00
N LEU A 45 -0.46 3.25 -10.54
CA LEU A 45 0.82 3.73 -11.06
C LEU A 45 0.95 3.48 -12.56
N LYS A 46 0.62 2.27 -13.04
CA LYS A 46 0.67 1.95 -14.48
C LYS A 46 -0.34 2.74 -15.30
N MET A 47 -1.44 3.16 -14.68
CA MET A 47 -2.48 4.00 -15.29
C MET A 47 -2.19 5.50 -15.15
N GLN A 48 -1.06 5.90 -14.54
CA GLN A 48 -0.71 7.29 -14.27
C GLN A 48 -1.72 8.03 -13.38
N LYS A 49 -2.40 7.29 -12.50
CA LYS A 49 -3.31 7.83 -11.49
C LYS A 49 -2.57 7.91 -10.16
N TRP A 50 -1.76 8.95 -10.02
CA TRP A 50 -0.75 9.05 -8.96
C TRP A 50 -1.37 9.20 -7.58
N GLU A 51 -2.41 10.03 -7.46
CA GLU A 51 -3.12 10.29 -6.21
C GLU A 51 -3.82 9.03 -5.69
N ASP A 52 -4.49 8.30 -6.60
CA ASP A 52 -5.13 7.02 -6.27
C ASP A 52 -4.08 6.00 -5.81
N ALA A 53 -2.92 5.94 -6.46
CA ALA A 53 -1.84 5.05 -6.05
C ALA A 53 -1.31 5.36 -4.64
N ILE A 54 -1.19 6.66 -4.31
CA ILE A 54 -0.77 7.11 -2.98
C ILE A 54 -1.82 6.73 -1.92
N GLU A 55 -3.10 6.92 -2.21
CA GLU A 55 -4.18 6.57 -1.28
C GLU A 55 -4.17 5.07 -0.94
N GLU A 56 -4.05 4.22 -1.96
CA GLU A 56 -3.97 2.77 -1.77
C GLU A 56 -2.71 2.35 -0.99
N CYS A 57 -1.56 3.00 -1.23
CA CYS A 57 -0.36 2.74 -0.44
C CYS A 57 -0.51 3.20 1.02
N LYS A 58 -1.23 4.29 1.30
CA LYS A 58 -1.53 4.71 2.68
C LYS A 58 -2.40 3.69 3.41
N LYS A 59 -3.35 3.04 2.72
CA LYS A 59 -4.16 1.95 3.29
C LYS A 59 -3.31 0.73 3.63
N VAL A 60 -2.26 0.45 2.86
CA VAL A 60 -1.26 -0.58 3.18
C VAL A 60 -0.48 -0.17 4.42
N LEU A 61 0.08 1.05 4.47
CA LEU A 61 0.87 1.52 5.60
C LEU A 61 0.08 1.62 6.92
N GLY A 62 -1.23 1.84 6.84
CA GLY A 62 -2.10 1.80 8.02
C GLY A 62 -2.24 0.41 8.65
N ARG A 63 -1.88 -0.66 7.93
CA ARG A 63 -1.92 -2.05 8.41
C ARG A 63 -0.52 -2.61 8.63
N ASP A 64 0.35 -2.41 7.65
CA ASP A 64 1.76 -2.78 7.68
C ASP A 64 2.61 -1.52 7.54
N ALA A 65 2.93 -0.91 8.68
CA ALA A 65 3.74 0.31 8.76
C ALA A 65 5.19 0.08 8.29
N CYS A 66 5.64 -1.16 8.15
CA CYS A 66 6.99 -1.50 7.68
C CYS A 66 7.02 -1.86 6.19
N ASN A 67 5.90 -1.67 5.47
CA ASN A 67 5.80 -2.08 4.07
C ASN A 67 6.68 -1.23 3.14
N VAL A 68 7.89 -1.71 2.87
CA VAL A 68 8.87 -1.04 1.99
C VAL A 68 8.30 -0.79 0.58
N LYS A 69 7.48 -1.71 0.05
CA LYS A 69 6.89 -1.56 -1.29
C LYS A 69 5.91 -0.39 -1.35
N ALA A 70 5.14 -0.14 -0.29
CA ALA A 70 4.21 0.98 -0.23
C ALA A 70 4.94 2.33 -0.22
N TYR A 71 5.98 2.48 0.62
CA TYR A 71 6.82 3.68 0.63
C TYR A 71 7.50 3.94 -0.72
N TYR A 72 8.07 2.89 -1.34
CA TYR A 72 8.69 3.02 -2.65
C TYR A 72 7.71 3.48 -3.73
N ARG A 73 6.49 2.94 -3.74
CA ARG A 73 5.45 3.31 -4.71
C ARG A 73 4.92 4.73 -4.50
N ILE A 74 4.79 5.19 -3.25
CA ILE A 74 4.48 6.60 -2.95
C ILE A 74 5.60 7.49 -3.50
N GLY A 75 6.87 7.13 -3.27
CA GLY A 75 8.02 7.83 -3.84
C GLY A 75 7.94 7.93 -5.36
N GLN A 76 7.61 6.83 -6.05
CA GLN A 76 7.40 6.83 -7.51
C GLN A 76 6.28 7.78 -7.94
N ALA A 77 5.12 7.75 -7.28
CA ALA A 77 4.02 8.65 -7.58
C ALA A 77 4.39 10.13 -7.35
N CYS A 78 5.09 10.44 -6.26
CA CYS A 78 5.58 11.78 -5.92
C CYS A 78 6.59 12.32 -6.95
N LEU A 79 7.43 11.45 -7.52
CA LEU A 79 8.35 11.84 -8.60
C LEU A 79 7.59 12.33 -9.85
N GLU A 80 6.51 11.64 -10.22
CA GLU A 80 5.70 11.98 -11.39
C GLU A 80 4.84 13.23 -11.16
N THR A 81 4.33 13.44 -9.94
CA THR A 81 3.59 14.66 -9.57
C THR A 81 4.50 15.85 -9.24
N LYS A 82 5.83 15.66 -9.23
CA LYS A 82 6.86 16.64 -8.84
C LYS A 82 6.75 17.10 -7.38
N ASP A 83 6.08 16.33 -6.54
CA ASP A 83 6.00 16.54 -5.10
C ASP A 83 7.21 15.90 -4.40
N PHE A 84 8.40 16.41 -4.74
CA PHE A 84 9.68 15.80 -4.35
C PHE A 84 9.89 15.80 -2.83
N ASP A 85 9.43 16.86 -2.15
CA ASP A 85 9.58 16.99 -0.70
C ASP A 85 8.86 15.87 0.03
N LYS A 86 7.59 15.61 -0.33
CA LYS A 86 6.84 14.47 0.23
C LYS A 86 7.43 13.13 -0.17
N GLY A 87 7.89 12.99 -1.41
CA GLY A 87 8.54 11.76 -1.87
C GLY A 87 9.76 11.40 -1.02
N VAL A 88 10.61 12.39 -0.71
CA VAL A 88 11.79 12.20 0.16
C VAL A 88 11.39 11.89 1.59
N GLU A 89 10.37 12.55 2.13
CA GLU A 89 9.85 12.30 3.47
C GLU A 89 9.40 10.84 3.62
N TYR A 90 8.51 10.37 2.75
CA TYR A 90 8.03 8.98 2.76
C TYR A 90 9.17 7.96 2.60
N LEU A 91 10.13 8.20 1.71
CA LEU A 91 11.26 7.28 1.54
C LEU A 91 12.18 7.25 2.77
N ARG A 92 12.35 8.38 3.47
CA ARG A 92 13.11 8.42 4.74
C ARG A 92 12.39 7.66 5.83
N GLU A 93 11.07 7.83 5.95
CA GLU A 93 10.26 7.07 6.90
C GLU A 93 10.40 5.56 6.66
N GLY A 94 10.24 5.10 5.41
CA GLY A 94 10.38 3.68 5.07
C GLY A 94 11.76 3.10 5.34
N LEU A 95 12.82 3.93 5.29
CA LEU A 95 14.16 3.51 5.70
C LEU A 95 14.31 3.41 7.21
N GLN A 96 13.71 4.33 7.97
CA GLN A 96 13.76 4.35 9.43
C GLN A 96 12.96 3.21 10.06
N THR A 97 11.77 2.91 9.52
CA THR A 97 10.93 1.80 10.01
C THR A 97 11.65 0.45 9.84
N ARG A 98 12.32 0.23 8.71
CA ARG A 98 13.15 -0.96 8.49
C ARG A 98 14.28 -1.08 9.51
N THR A 99 14.99 0.02 9.80
CA THR A 99 16.10 -0.01 10.76
C THR A 99 15.64 -0.31 12.19
N HIS A 100 14.43 0.11 12.57
CA HIS A 100 13.88 -0.19 13.89
C HIS A 100 13.48 -1.67 14.04
N ASP A 101 12.89 -2.26 13.00
CA ASP A 101 12.49 -3.68 13.01
C ASP A 101 13.71 -4.63 13.06
N GLU A 102 14.76 -4.35 12.27
CA GLU A 102 16.01 -5.11 12.28
C GLU A 102 16.72 -5.07 13.66
N THR A 103 16.58 -3.97 14.41
CA THR A 103 17.13 -3.85 15.77
C THR A 103 16.27 -4.49 16.87
N ALA A 104 14.99 -4.76 16.61
CA ALA A 104 14.06 -5.32 17.60
C ALA A 104 14.19 -6.85 17.75
N HIS A 105 14.92 -7.51 16.86
CA HIS A 105 15.12 -8.97 16.84
C HIS A 105 16.52 -9.41 17.38
N LEU A 106 17.25 -8.52 18.05
CA LEU A 106 18.54 -8.80 18.73
C LEU A 106 18.37 -8.73 20.26
#